data_AF-X1DVF0-F1
#
_entry.id   AF-X1DVF0-F1
#
_cell.length_a   1.000
_cell.length_b   1.000
_cell.length_c   1.000
_cell.angle_alpha   90.00
_cell.angle_beta   90.00
_cell.angle_gamma   90.00
#
_symmetry.space_group_name_H-M   'P 1'
#
loop_
_entity.id
_entity.type
_entity.pdbx_description
1 polymer ?
#
loop_
_entity_poly.entity_id
_entity_poly.type
_entity_poly.pdbx_seq_one_letter_code
_entity_poly.pdbx_strand_id
1 'polypeptide(L)'
;MNKSLTLTEIAGYTNWRKKLILMLLVGSLSILGVSLICLNFGVVSINPKDIISILLSGTRDKTENLIIWQLRAPRIALGVITGAALSTVGGAFQGILRNPLADPYILGVSAGAALGACIGIALQHVTGYLFASYLPLFAFIGAMLSLYLVYQSSKISYSANSTGLLLAGVAITFLFSALITILLAISRKE
;
A
#
# COMPACT_ATOMS: atom_id res chain seq x y z
N MET A 1 48.82 21.88 -28.34
CA MET A 1 47.82 22.94 -28.18
C MET A 1 46.43 22.35 -28.37
N ASN A 2 45.84 21.74 -27.34
CA ASN A 2 44.38 21.60 -27.21
C ASN A 2 44.03 21.23 -25.76
N LYS A 3 43.87 22.25 -24.91
CA LYS A 3 43.53 22.11 -23.48
C LYS A 3 42.07 22.54 -23.24
N SER A 4 41.16 22.12 -24.11
CA SER A 4 39.75 22.54 -24.09
C SER A 4 38.76 21.38 -24.17
N LEU A 5 39.16 20.16 -23.76
CA LEU A 5 38.19 19.15 -23.33
C LEU A 5 37.56 19.67 -22.03
N THR A 6 36.45 20.36 -22.23
CA THR A 6 35.70 21.12 -21.24
C THR A 6 35.28 20.24 -20.07
N LEU A 7 35.56 20.72 -18.86
CA LEU A 7 35.16 20.16 -17.57
C LEU A 7 33.65 19.87 -17.43
N THR A 8 32.84 20.29 -18.41
CA THR A 8 31.40 20.02 -18.53
C THR A 8 31.06 18.56 -18.86
N GLU A 9 31.90 17.84 -19.63
CA GLU A 9 31.65 16.41 -19.94
C GLU A 9 31.91 15.52 -18.72
N ILE A 10 32.87 15.88 -17.86
CA ILE A 10 33.15 15.21 -16.59
C ILE A 10 32.12 15.64 -15.51
N ALA A 11 31.51 16.82 -15.64
CA ALA A 11 30.50 17.34 -14.72
C ALA A 11 29.09 16.73 -14.90
N GLY A 12 28.89 15.76 -15.81
CA GLY A 12 27.64 14.99 -15.92
C GLY A 12 27.19 14.31 -14.62
N TYR A 13 28.09 14.17 -13.65
CA TYR A 13 27.87 13.59 -12.32
C TYR A 13 27.67 14.60 -11.18
N THR A 14 27.66 15.92 -11.40
CA THR A 14 27.54 16.89 -10.28
C THR A 14 26.11 17.26 -9.92
N ASN A 15 25.14 17.06 -10.83
CA ASN A 15 23.76 17.49 -10.63
C ASN A 15 22.80 16.38 -10.18
N TRP A 16 23.23 15.10 -10.06
CA TRP A 16 22.32 14.02 -9.62
C TRP A 16 21.83 14.25 -8.18
N ARG A 17 22.71 14.74 -7.29
CA ARG A 17 22.32 15.16 -5.93
C ARG A 17 21.28 16.27 -5.97
N LYS A 18 21.49 17.29 -6.80
CA LYS A 18 20.53 18.40 -6.97
C LYS A 18 19.19 17.91 -7.54
N LYS A 19 19.21 17.02 -8.54
CA LYS A 19 18.00 16.41 -9.12
C LYS A 19 17.25 15.55 -8.09
N LEU A 20 17.94 14.75 -7.30
CA LEU A 20 17.33 13.97 -6.22
C LEU A 20 16.71 14.86 -5.15
N ILE A 21 17.42 15.89 -4.69
CA ILE A 21 16.89 16.85 -3.72
C ILE A 21 15.64 17.54 -4.28
N LEU A 22 15.66 17.92 -5.57
CA LEU A 22 14.51 18.51 -6.25
C LEU A 22 13.32 17.54 -6.30
N MET A 23 13.55 16.27 -6.66
CA MET A 23 12.51 15.23 -6.70
C MET A 23 11.90 14.97 -5.32
N LEU A 24 12.72 14.91 -4.27
CA LEU A 24 12.26 14.75 -2.90
C LEU A 24 11.45 15.96 -2.41
N LEU A 25 11.90 17.17 -2.73
CA LEU A 25 11.18 18.41 -2.40
C LEU A 25 9.83 18.47 -3.11
N VAL A 26 9.79 18.23 -4.42
CA VAL A 26 8.54 18.22 -5.20
C VAL A 26 7.61 17.11 -4.70
N GLY A 27 8.14 15.92 -4.43
CA GLY A 27 7.38 14.81 -3.85
C GLY A 27 6.76 15.17 -2.50
N SER A 28 7.56 15.70 -1.57
CA SER A 28 7.08 16.14 -0.26
C SER A 28 6.02 17.25 -0.36
N LEU A 29 6.26 18.26 -1.22
CA LEU A 29 5.32 19.36 -1.42
C LEU A 29 4.00 18.88 -2.06
N SER A 30 4.08 17.92 -2.98
CA SER A 30 2.90 17.31 -3.60
C SER A 30 2.07 16.51 -2.59
N ILE A 31 2.71 15.75 -1.70
CA ILE A 31 2.03 15.00 -0.63
C ILE A 31 1.33 15.97 0.33
N LEU A 32 2.00 17.06 0.72
CA LEU A 32 1.40 18.10 1.56
C LEU A 32 0.20 18.76 0.87
N GLY A 33 0.35 19.16 -0.40
CA GLY A 33 -0.73 19.78 -1.17
C GLY A 33 -1.95 18.87 -1.31
N VAL A 34 -1.75 17.61 -1.69
CA VAL A 34 -2.84 16.62 -1.78
C VAL A 34 -3.47 16.35 -0.42
N SER A 35 -2.68 16.29 0.66
CA SER A 35 -3.21 16.09 2.02
C SER A 35 -4.15 17.23 2.45
N LEU A 36 -3.80 18.48 2.15
CA LEU A 36 -4.65 19.64 2.44
C LEU A 36 -5.95 19.61 1.62
N ILE A 37 -5.87 19.18 0.36
CA ILE A 37 -7.06 19.00 -0.50
C ILE A 37 -7.95 17.89 0.08
N CYS A 38 -7.38 16.73 0.44
CA CYS A 38 -8.11 15.62 1.05
C CYS A 38 -8.78 15.99 2.37
N LEU A 39 -8.21 16.91 3.16
CA LEU A 39 -8.84 17.42 4.36
C LEU A 39 -10.13 18.21 4.08
N ASN A 40 -10.26 18.80 2.89
CA ASN A 40 -11.47 19.53 2.51
C ASN A 40 -12.59 18.59 2.02
N PHE A 41 -12.23 17.50 1.33
CA PHE A 41 -13.19 16.53 0.82
C PHE A 41 -13.84 15.68 1.92
N GLY A 42 -15.17 15.69 1.99
CA GLY A 42 -15.95 14.82 2.88
C GLY A 42 -17.44 15.17 2.87
N VAL A 43 -18.24 14.32 3.54
CA VAL A 43 -19.71 14.49 3.65
C VAL A 43 -20.09 15.81 4.35
N VAL A 44 -19.24 16.26 5.28
CA VAL A 44 -19.36 17.56 5.95
C VAL A 44 -18.43 18.55 5.24
N SER A 45 -19.00 19.58 4.64
CA SER A 45 -18.24 20.66 4.00
C SER A 45 -17.70 21.61 5.06
N ILE A 46 -16.37 21.66 5.22
CA ILE A 46 -15.69 22.55 6.18
C ILE A 46 -14.95 23.62 5.38
N ASN A 47 -15.10 24.89 5.77
CA ASN A 47 -14.44 25.99 5.07
C ASN A 47 -12.90 25.85 5.20
N PRO A 48 -12.11 26.05 4.13
CA PRO A 48 -10.65 25.92 4.19
C PRO A 48 -9.98 26.77 5.28
N LYS A 49 -10.55 27.95 5.60
CA LYS A 49 -10.06 28.81 6.69
C LYS A 49 -10.22 28.14 8.06
N ASP A 50 -11.30 27.40 8.24
CA ASP A 50 -11.61 26.73 9.50
C ASP A 50 -10.70 25.52 9.71
N ILE A 51 -10.34 24.80 8.64
CA ILE A 51 -9.36 23.70 8.67
C ILE A 51 -8.01 24.18 9.21
N ILE A 52 -7.51 25.33 8.74
CA ILE A 52 -6.23 25.90 9.17
C ILE A 52 -6.29 26.29 10.66
N SER A 53 -7.40 26.89 11.10
CA SER A 53 -7.60 27.23 12.51
C SER A 53 -7.67 26.00 13.41
N ILE A 54 -8.32 24.92 12.96
CA ILE A 54 -8.43 23.67 13.72
C ILE A 54 -7.06 22.97 13.82
N LEU A 55 -6.25 23.03 12.75
CA LEU A 55 -4.88 22.50 12.75
C LEU A 55 -3.93 23.27 13.68
N LEU A 56 -4.04 24.59 13.72
CA LEU A 56 -3.08 25.45 14.45
C LEU A 56 -3.47 25.72 15.90
N SER A 57 -4.75 25.95 16.17
CA SER A 57 -5.21 26.41 17.49
C SER A 57 -6.21 25.48 18.16
N GLY A 58 -6.81 24.52 17.46
CA GLY A 58 -7.75 23.54 18.04
C GLY A 58 -9.00 24.16 18.71
N THR A 59 -9.26 25.44 18.47
CA THR A 59 -10.20 26.28 19.26
C THR A 59 -11.56 26.50 18.58
N ARG A 60 -12.04 25.53 17.80
CA ARG A 60 -13.38 25.60 17.16
C ARG A 60 -14.23 24.37 17.46
N ASP A 61 -15.42 24.33 16.87
CA ASP A 61 -16.49 23.36 17.14
C ASP A 61 -15.95 21.94 17.37
N LYS A 62 -16.41 21.31 18.47
CA LYS A 62 -15.94 19.98 18.92
C LYS A 62 -16.17 18.92 17.84
N THR A 63 -17.22 19.08 17.04
CA THR A 63 -17.59 18.15 15.96
C THR A 63 -16.59 18.21 14.81
N GLU A 64 -16.27 19.41 14.30
CA GLU A 64 -15.31 19.58 13.20
C GLU A 64 -13.90 19.13 13.61
N ASN A 65 -13.50 19.42 14.84
CA ASN A 65 -12.22 18.99 15.39
C ASN A 65 -12.11 17.46 15.44
N LEU A 66 -13.16 16.77 15.89
CA LEU A 66 -13.22 15.30 15.90
C LEU A 66 -13.16 14.73 14.48
N ILE A 67 -13.90 15.30 13.54
CA ILE A 67 -13.89 14.84 12.14
C ILE A 67 -12.49 14.95 11.54
N ILE A 68 -11.81 16.07 11.73
CA ILE A 68 -10.47 16.28 11.17
C ILE A 68 -9.47 15.33 11.81
N TRP A 69 -9.40 15.27 13.14
CA TRP A 69 -8.34 14.51 13.83
C TRP A 69 -8.60 13.02 13.99
N GLN A 70 -9.86 12.59 14.14
CA GLN A 70 -10.18 11.17 14.37
C GLN A 70 -10.65 10.43 13.11
N LEU A 71 -11.09 11.13 12.07
CA LEU A 71 -11.58 10.49 10.84
C LEU A 71 -10.67 10.80 9.63
N ARG A 72 -10.42 12.08 9.31
CA ARG A 72 -9.72 12.47 8.07
C ARG A 72 -8.21 12.30 8.16
N ALA A 73 -7.58 12.89 9.18
CA ALA A 73 -6.14 12.85 9.38
C ALA A 73 -5.56 11.42 9.44
N PRO A 74 -6.11 10.47 10.24
CA PRO A 74 -5.59 9.10 10.26
C PRO A 74 -5.77 8.39 8.92
N ARG A 75 -6.86 8.65 8.19
CA ARG A 75 -7.09 8.08 6.86
C ARG A 75 -6.08 8.59 5.83
N ILE A 76 -5.77 9.89 5.85
CA ILE A 76 -4.75 10.49 4.98
C ILE A 76 -3.37 9.90 5.31
N ALA A 77 -3.03 9.81 6.60
CA ALA A 77 -1.77 9.22 7.04
C ALA A 77 -1.62 7.76 6.57
N LEU A 78 -2.68 6.95 6.71
CA LEU A 78 -2.70 5.58 6.18
C LEU A 78 -2.53 5.55 4.66
N GLY A 79 -3.18 6.45 3.92
CA GLY A 79 -3.01 6.57 2.46
C GLY A 79 -1.57 6.90 2.05
N VAL A 80 -0.91 7.82 2.75
CA VAL A 80 0.49 8.19 2.50
C VAL A 80 1.42 7.01 2.81
N ILE A 81 1.26 6.36 3.97
CA ILE A 81 2.10 5.23 4.39
C ILE A 81 1.94 4.06 3.43
N THR A 82 0.70 3.70 3.07
CA THR A 82 0.44 2.60 2.14
C THR A 82 0.95 2.90 0.74
N GLY A 83 0.76 4.12 0.21
CA GLY A 83 1.31 4.54 -1.07
C GLY A 83 2.84 4.49 -1.11
N ALA A 84 3.51 4.96 -0.05
CA ALA A 84 4.97 4.89 0.06
C ALA A 84 5.47 3.44 0.10
N ALA A 85 4.79 2.56 0.85
CA ALA A 85 5.12 1.14 0.91
C ALA A 85 4.97 0.47 -0.47
N LEU A 86 3.85 0.70 -1.17
CA LEU A 86 3.60 0.13 -2.49
C LEU A 86 4.60 0.64 -3.54
N SER A 87 4.92 1.94 -3.54
CA SER A 87 5.93 2.50 -4.45
C SER A 87 7.31 1.89 -4.21
N THR A 88 7.69 1.67 -2.96
CA THR A 88 9.00 1.10 -2.60
C THR A 88 9.10 -0.35 -3.03
N VAL A 89 8.06 -1.15 -2.73
CA VAL A 89 8.02 -2.56 -3.11
C VAL A 89 7.94 -2.72 -4.63
N GLY A 90 7.14 -1.90 -5.32
CA GLY A 90 7.05 -1.90 -6.79
C GLY A 90 8.40 -1.62 -7.45
N GLY A 91 9.12 -0.58 -7.00
CA GLY A 91 10.46 -0.27 -7.51
C GLY A 91 11.47 -1.39 -7.25
N ALA A 92 11.42 -2.02 -6.07
CA ALA A 92 12.28 -3.17 -5.74
C ALA A 92 11.98 -4.38 -6.64
N PHE A 93 10.70 -4.72 -6.84
CA PHE A 93 10.28 -5.84 -7.69
C PHE A 93 10.66 -5.63 -9.16
N GLN A 94 10.41 -4.43 -9.68
CA GLN A 94 10.82 -4.06 -11.05
C GLN A 94 12.34 -4.15 -11.23
N GLY A 95 13.12 -3.79 -10.21
CA GLY A 95 14.58 -3.93 -10.21
C GLY A 95 15.07 -5.39 -10.18
N ILE A 96 14.47 -6.23 -9.33
CA ILE A 96 14.82 -7.66 -9.20
C ILE A 96 14.45 -8.42 -10.47
N LEU A 97 13.24 -8.21 -10.98
CA LEU A 97 12.70 -8.92 -12.14
C LEU A 97 13.16 -8.32 -13.47
N ARG A 98 13.82 -7.15 -13.43
CA ARG A 98 14.23 -6.37 -14.61
C ARG A 98 13.09 -6.23 -15.62
N ASN A 99 11.87 -6.11 -15.11
CA ASN A 99 10.64 -6.01 -15.88
C ASN A 99 9.81 -4.84 -15.36
N PRO A 100 9.67 -3.74 -16.13
CA PRO A 100 8.91 -2.58 -15.71
C PRO A 100 7.40 -2.87 -15.53
N LEU A 101 6.90 -4.00 -16.04
CA LEU A 101 5.52 -4.46 -15.87
C LEU A 101 5.32 -5.37 -14.65
N ALA A 102 6.38 -5.63 -13.86
CA ALA A 102 6.26 -6.46 -12.69
C ALA A 102 5.49 -5.75 -11.57
N ASP A 103 4.48 -6.45 -11.03
CA ASP A 103 3.66 -6.01 -9.91
C ASP A 103 3.87 -6.95 -8.70
N PRO A 104 4.14 -6.41 -7.48
CA PRO A 104 4.28 -7.22 -6.28
C PRO A 104 3.04 -8.04 -5.89
N TYR A 105 1.85 -7.70 -6.39
CA TYR A 105 0.63 -8.46 -6.10
C TYR A 105 0.55 -9.82 -6.79
N ILE A 106 1.43 -10.12 -7.75
CA ILE A 106 1.40 -11.37 -8.53
C ILE A 106 1.76 -12.61 -7.68
N LEU A 107 2.36 -12.43 -6.50
CA LEU A 107 2.71 -13.52 -5.59
C LEU A 107 1.55 -14.01 -4.70
N GLY A 108 0.30 -13.75 -5.06
CA GLY A 108 -0.88 -14.21 -4.31
C GLY A 108 -1.10 -13.53 -2.95
N VAL A 109 -0.22 -12.60 -2.54
CA VAL A 109 -0.28 -11.89 -1.25
C VAL A 109 -1.62 -11.18 -1.04
N SER A 110 -2.19 -10.56 -2.09
CA SER A 110 -3.49 -9.91 -2.03
C SER A 110 -4.63 -10.91 -1.80
N ALA A 111 -4.64 -12.02 -2.55
CA ALA A 111 -5.64 -13.08 -2.37
C ALA A 111 -5.54 -13.73 -0.97
N GLY A 112 -4.32 -13.87 -0.44
CA GLY A 112 -4.09 -14.36 0.92
C GLY A 112 -4.62 -13.40 1.98
N ALA A 113 -4.36 -12.10 1.81
CA ALA A 113 -4.91 -11.08 2.69
C ALA A 113 -6.44 -11.08 2.68
N ALA A 114 -7.04 -11.19 1.49
CA ALA A 114 -8.48 -11.26 1.32
C ALA A 114 -9.08 -12.50 1.99
N LEU A 115 -8.50 -13.69 1.78
CA LEU A 115 -8.95 -14.92 2.43
C LEU A 115 -8.83 -14.83 3.96
N GLY A 116 -7.70 -14.32 4.46
CA GLY A 116 -7.50 -14.09 5.89
C GLY A 116 -8.54 -13.15 6.47
N ALA A 117 -8.83 -12.03 5.80
CA ALA A 117 -9.88 -11.10 6.21
C ALA A 117 -11.27 -11.75 6.20
N CYS A 118 -11.61 -12.52 5.15
CA CYS A 118 -12.87 -13.26 5.08
C CYS A 118 -13.02 -14.25 6.25
N ILE A 119 -11.96 -14.98 6.60
CA ILE A 119 -11.96 -15.88 7.77
C ILE A 119 -12.14 -15.07 9.06
N GLY A 120 -11.45 -13.94 9.21
CA GLY A 120 -11.61 -13.05 10.37
C GLY A 120 -13.05 -12.54 10.53
N ILE A 121 -13.70 -12.13 9.43
CA ILE A 121 -15.11 -11.71 9.41
C ILE A 121 -16.04 -12.87 9.74
N ALA A 122 -15.81 -14.06 9.17
CA ALA A 122 -16.61 -15.25 9.47
C ALA A 122 -16.52 -15.63 10.96
N LEU A 123 -15.34 -15.54 11.57
CA LEU A 123 -15.15 -15.79 13.01
C LEU A 123 -15.87 -14.73 13.86
N GLN A 124 -15.83 -13.46 13.48
CA GLN A 124 -16.57 -12.39 14.18
C GLN A 124 -18.08 -12.67 14.23
N HIS A 125 -18.64 -13.30 13.20
CA HIS A 125 -20.06 -13.68 13.21
C HIS A 125 -20.39 -14.70 14.32
N VAL A 126 -19.46 -15.59 14.64
CA VAL A 126 -19.63 -16.65 15.66
C VAL A 126 -19.33 -16.14 17.08
N THR A 127 -18.31 -15.30 17.23
CA THR A 127 -17.80 -14.86 18.55
C THR A 127 -18.21 -13.43 18.93
N GLY A 128 -18.95 -12.73 18.06
CA GLY A 128 -19.30 -11.32 18.20
C GLY A 128 -18.17 -10.34 17.85
N TYR A 129 -18.35 -9.07 18.19
CA TYR A 129 -17.43 -7.96 17.86
C TYR A 129 -16.06 -8.00 18.57
N LEU A 130 -15.77 -9.04 19.36
CA LEU A 130 -14.49 -9.19 20.07
C LEU A 130 -13.27 -9.19 19.13
N PHE A 131 -13.44 -9.70 17.90
CA PHE A 131 -12.35 -9.76 16.92
C PHE A 131 -12.35 -8.61 15.89
N ALA A 132 -13.21 -7.60 16.04
CA ALA A 132 -13.29 -6.47 15.10
C ALA A 132 -11.96 -5.74 14.93
N SER A 133 -11.27 -5.46 16.04
CA SER A 133 -9.97 -4.76 16.04
C SER A 133 -8.82 -5.60 15.49
N TYR A 134 -8.96 -6.93 15.45
CA TYR A 134 -7.91 -7.85 14.98
C TYR A 134 -8.05 -8.22 13.50
N LEU A 135 -9.02 -7.67 12.78
CA LEU A 135 -9.23 -7.97 11.36
C LEU A 135 -7.97 -7.73 10.49
N PRO A 136 -7.19 -6.64 10.70
CA PRO A 136 -5.93 -6.45 9.97
C PRO A 136 -4.89 -7.56 10.24
N LEU A 137 -4.90 -8.15 11.44
CA LEU A 137 -3.98 -9.24 11.80
C LEU A 137 -4.31 -10.53 11.04
N PHE A 138 -5.60 -10.86 10.91
CA PHE A 138 -6.04 -12.00 10.10
C PHE A 138 -5.67 -11.83 8.63
N ALA A 139 -5.86 -10.64 8.06
CA ALA A 139 -5.44 -10.33 6.71
C ALA A 139 -3.91 -10.45 6.55
N PHE A 140 -3.14 -9.93 7.50
CA PHE A 140 -1.68 -10.04 7.49
C PHE A 140 -1.19 -11.50 7.55
N ILE A 141 -1.76 -12.32 8.43
CA ILE A 141 -1.43 -13.75 8.54
C ILE A 141 -1.77 -14.48 7.25
N GLY A 142 -2.93 -14.20 6.63
CA GLY A 142 -3.32 -14.77 5.35
C GLY A 142 -2.36 -14.40 4.21
N ALA A 143 -1.89 -13.15 4.17
CA ALA A 143 -0.86 -12.70 3.25
C ALA A 143 0.48 -13.44 3.45
N MET A 144 0.94 -13.58 4.69
CA MET A 144 2.17 -14.30 5.03
C MET A 144 2.07 -15.78 4.66
N LEU A 145 0.92 -16.41 4.91
CA LEU A 145 0.66 -17.79 4.53
C LEU A 145 0.72 -17.96 3.01
N SER A 146 0.14 -17.03 2.23
CA SER A 146 0.24 -17.04 0.77
C SER A 146 1.68 -17.05 0.30
N LEU A 147 2.48 -16.11 0.81
CA LEU A 147 3.88 -15.97 0.43
C LEU A 147 4.69 -17.23 0.78
N TYR A 148 4.44 -17.81 1.96
CA TYR A 148 5.03 -19.07 2.38
C TYR A 148 4.69 -20.21 1.40
N LEU A 149 3.42 -20.35 1.03
CA LEU A 149 2.98 -21.39 0.09
C LEU A 149 3.61 -21.20 -1.29
N VAL A 150 3.63 -19.97 -1.82
CA VAL A 150 4.24 -19.67 -3.14
C VAL A 150 5.71 -20.05 -3.14
N TYR A 151 6.44 -19.67 -2.09
CA TYR A 151 7.86 -19.98 -1.96
C TYR A 151 8.10 -21.50 -1.92
N GLN A 152 7.30 -22.24 -1.14
CA GLN A 152 7.44 -23.70 -1.05
C GLN A 152 7.08 -24.40 -2.36
N SER A 153 6.03 -23.95 -3.06
CA SER A 153 5.66 -24.47 -4.37
C SER A 153 6.71 -24.18 -5.44
N SER A 154 7.36 -23.01 -5.38
CA SER A 154 8.40 -22.65 -6.34
C SER A 154 9.68 -23.49 -6.20
N LYS A 155 9.98 -24.03 -5.01
CA LYS A 155 11.16 -24.89 -4.78
C LYS A 155 11.08 -26.25 -5.47
N ILE A 156 9.87 -26.68 -5.85
CA ILE A 156 9.64 -27.97 -6.50
C ILE A 156 10.16 -27.95 -7.96
N SER A 157 10.27 -26.77 -8.58
CA SER A 157 10.92 -26.61 -9.88
C SER A 157 12.43 -26.48 -9.71
N TYR A 158 13.18 -27.45 -10.27
CA TYR A 158 14.65 -27.59 -10.18
C TYR A 158 15.44 -26.39 -10.75
N SER A 159 14.78 -25.46 -11.44
CA SER A 159 15.36 -24.18 -11.83
C SER A 159 14.55 -23.09 -11.13
N ALA A 160 15.17 -22.37 -10.19
CA ALA A 160 14.59 -21.21 -9.51
C ALA A 160 14.44 -20.02 -10.50
N ASN A 161 13.76 -20.25 -11.61
CA ASN A 161 13.43 -19.26 -12.61
C ASN A 161 12.24 -18.44 -12.12
N SER A 162 12.28 -17.12 -12.35
CA SER A 162 11.21 -16.19 -12.03
C SER A 162 9.84 -16.65 -12.54
N THR A 163 9.81 -17.40 -13.64
CA THR A 163 8.60 -18.02 -14.21
C THR A 163 7.91 -19.00 -13.26
N GLY A 164 8.66 -19.83 -12.52
CA GLY A 164 8.09 -20.80 -11.59
C GLY A 164 7.41 -20.13 -10.39
N LEU A 165 8.02 -19.05 -9.90
CA LEU A 165 7.46 -18.22 -8.83
C LEU A 165 6.14 -17.55 -9.27
N LEU A 166 6.09 -17.06 -10.50
CA LEU A 166 4.89 -16.44 -11.08
C LEU A 166 3.76 -17.45 -11.26
N LEU A 167 4.03 -18.63 -11.83
CA LEU A 167 3.01 -19.69 -12.00
C LEU A 167 2.46 -20.17 -10.64
N ALA A 168 3.34 -20.35 -9.65
CA ALA A 168 2.92 -20.71 -8.30
C ALA A 168 2.03 -19.62 -7.66
N GLY A 169 2.39 -18.35 -7.84
CA GLY A 169 1.58 -17.20 -7.39
C GLY A 169 0.18 -17.20 -7.97
N VAL A 170 0.06 -17.40 -9.28
CA VAL A 170 -1.24 -17.47 -9.98
C VAL A 170 -2.07 -18.67 -9.50
N ALA A 171 -1.46 -19.86 -9.35
CA ALA A 171 -2.14 -21.04 -8.85
C ALA A 171 -2.70 -20.85 -7.43
N ILE A 172 -1.90 -20.27 -6.53
CA ILE A 172 -2.32 -19.98 -5.15
C ILE A 172 -3.40 -18.90 -5.11
N THR A 173 -3.33 -17.92 -6.01
CA THR A 173 -4.37 -16.88 -6.15
C THR A 173 -5.71 -17.49 -6.51
N PHE A 174 -5.75 -18.44 -7.47
CA PHE A 174 -6.98 -19.15 -7.83
C PHE A 174 -7.49 -20.03 -6.68
N LEU A 175 -6.60 -20.74 -5.99
CA LEU A 175 -6.97 -21.57 -4.84
C LEU A 175 -7.61 -20.70 -3.74
N PHE A 176 -6.99 -19.58 -3.37
CA PHE A 176 -7.55 -18.68 -2.36
C PHE A 176 -8.83 -17.99 -2.81
N SER A 177 -8.94 -17.62 -4.09
CA SER A 177 -10.18 -17.07 -4.65
C SER A 177 -11.34 -18.07 -4.59
N ALA A 178 -11.07 -19.35 -4.87
CA ALA A 178 -12.05 -20.42 -4.73
C ALA A 178 -12.49 -20.59 -3.27
N LEU A 179 -11.56 -20.56 -2.31
CA LEU A 179 -11.88 -20.62 -0.88
C LEU A 179 -12.71 -19.42 -0.41
N ILE A 180 -12.37 -18.20 -0.84
CA ILE A 180 -13.17 -17.00 -0.56
C ILE A 180 -14.59 -17.19 -1.10
N THR A 181 -14.72 -17.70 -2.32
CA THR A 181 -16.03 -17.94 -2.96
C THR A 181 -16.87 -18.95 -2.18
N ILE A 182 -16.26 -20.07 -1.74
CA ILE A 182 -16.93 -21.07 -0.89
C ILE A 182 -17.38 -20.44 0.43
N LEU A 183 -16.51 -19.66 1.08
CA LEU A 183 -16.82 -19.01 2.35
C LEU A 183 -17.98 -18.02 2.21
N LEU A 184 -17.98 -17.21 1.15
CA LEU A 184 -19.09 -16.30 0.84
C LEU A 184 -20.39 -17.06 0.54
N ALA A 185 -20.31 -18.17 -0.19
CA ALA A 185 -21.48 -18.99 -0.52
C ALA A 185 -22.13 -19.59 0.75
N ILE A 186 -21.32 -20.04 1.71
CA ILE A 186 -21.82 -20.57 2.98
C ILE A 186 -22.31 -19.45 3.91
N SER A 187 -21.66 -18.28 3.87
CA SER A 187 -22.03 -17.14 4.71
C SER A 187 -23.34 -16.46 4.30
N ARG A 188 -23.78 -16.63 3.05
CA ARG A 188 -25.04 -16.07 2.57
C ARG A 188 -26.21 -16.88 3.13
N LYS A 189 -26.50 -16.69 4.41
CA LYS A 189 -27.83 -16.92 4.97
C LYS A 189 -28.68 -15.71 4.62
N GLU A 190 -29.89 -15.95 4.12
CA GLU A 190 -30.86 -14.92 3.70
C GLU A 190 -30.96 -13.73 4.66
#